data_AF-A0A6V7L5N2-F1
#
_entry.id   AF-A0A6V7L5N2-F1
#
_cell.length_a   1.000
_cell.length_b   1.000
_cell.length_c   1.000
_cell.angle_alpha   90.00
_cell.angle_beta   90.00
_cell.angle_gamma   90.00
#
_symmetry.space_group_name_H-M   'P 1'
#
loop_
_entity.id
_entity.type
_entity.pdbx_description
1 polymer ?
#
loop_
_entity_poly.entity_id
_entity_poly.type
_entity_poly.pdbx_seq_one_letter_code
_entity_poly.pdbx_strand_id
1 'polypeptide(L)'
;AMKSFSFDLLELPLPQNQQFLEILEYTTIAIIKRAEEPPPPCAICVFAGWGNSVEGATGPGTENLMYSIIRVHNHDDCCRENCQHEPDVICAQNPSRNA
;
A
#
# COMPACT_ATOMS: atom_id res chain seq x y z
N ALA A 1 17.97 11.78 -12.79
CA ALA A 1 16.63 12.39 -12.68
C ALA A 1 15.81 11.53 -11.74
N MET A 2 15.18 12.12 -10.72
CA MET A 2 14.27 11.40 -9.82
C MET A 2 13.07 10.94 -10.66
N LYS A 3 12.67 9.67 -10.52
CA LYS A 3 11.51 9.13 -11.25
C LYS A 3 10.24 9.68 -10.60
N SER A 4 9.30 10.11 -11.42
CA SER A 4 7.94 10.44 -10.99
C SER A 4 7.13 9.16 -10.86
N PHE A 5 6.30 9.08 -9.81
CA PHE A 5 5.39 7.97 -9.55
C PHE A 5 3.92 8.41 -9.54
N SER A 6 3.63 9.60 -10.09
CA SER A 6 2.25 10.06 -10.23
C SER A 6 1.41 9.09 -11.07
N PHE A 7 0.18 8.86 -10.60
CA PHE A 7 -0.81 7.97 -11.19
C PHE A 7 -0.36 6.51 -11.32
N ASP A 8 0.42 6.00 -10.36
CA ASP A 8 0.82 4.58 -10.26
C ASP A 8 -0.35 3.69 -9.82
N LEU A 9 -1.34 3.54 -10.71
CA LEU A 9 -2.55 2.75 -10.52
C LEU A 9 -2.87 1.96 -11.80
N LEU A 10 -3.18 0.67 -11.64
CA LEU A 10 -3.63 -0.20 -12.73
C LEU A 10 -4.85 -1.01 -12.29
N GLU A 11 -5.93 -0.97 -13.08
CA GLU A 11 -7.10 -1.81 -12.89
C GLU A 11 -6.97 -3.10 -13.72
N LEU A 12 -7.11 -4.26 -13.07
CA LEU A 12 -7.01 -5.58 -13.70
C LEU A 12 -8.39 -6.26 -13.72
N PRO A 13 -9.01 -6.49 -14.89
CA PRO A 13 -10.27 -7.21 -14.96
C PRO A 13 -10.07 -8.69 -14.60
N LEU A 14 -10.95 -9.21 -13.74
CA LEU A 14 -10.86 -10.61 -13.32
C LEU A 14 -11.34 -11.56 -14.43
N PRO A 15 -10.67 -12.72 -14.62
CA PRO A 15 -11.12 -13.74 -15.56
C PRO A 15 -12.49 -14.30 -15.15
N GLN A 16 -13.41 -14.45 -16.10
CA GLN A 16 -14.74 -15.03 -15.87
C GLN A 16 -14.78 -16.56 -16.08
N ASN A 17 -13.63 -17.24 -15.99
CA ASN A 17 -13.59 -18.68 -16.21
C ASN A 17 -13.98 -19.46 -14.93
N GLN A 18 -14.47 -20.69 -15.12
CA GLN A 18 -15.06 -21.48 -14.04
C GLN A 18 -14.05 -21.87 -12.95
N GLN A 19 -12.79 -22.12 -13.31
CA GLN A 19 -11.72 -22.40 -12.35
C GLN A 19 -11.44 -21.22 -11.41
N PHE A 20 -11.50 -19.99 -11.93
CA PHE A 20 -11.32 -18.80 -11.10
C PHE A 20 -12.47 -18.65 -10.11
N LEU A 21 -13.71 -18.88 -10.54
CA LEU A 21 -14.90 -18.82 -9.67
C LEU A 21 -14.84 -19.85 -8.53
N GLU A 22 -14.37 -21.06 -8.81
CA GLU A 22 -14.18 -22.10 -7.79
C GLU A 22 -13.14 -21.69 -6.73
N ILE A 23 -12.03 -21.06 -7.12
CA ILE A 23 -11.02 -20.54 -6.17
C ILE A 23 -11.61 -19.47 -5.25
N LEU A 24 -12.48 -18.60 -5.80
CA LEU A 24 -13.15 -17.57 -5.01
C LEU A 24 -14.08 -18.16 -3.94
N GLU A 25 -14.71 -19.31 -4.19
CA GLU A 25 -15.61 -19.98 -3.23
C GLU A 25 -14.87 -20.58 -2.03
N TYR A 26 -13.64 -21.07 -2.22
CA TYR A 26 -12.84 -21.67 -1.14
C TYR A 26 -12.02 -20.65 -0.34
N THR A 27 -12.03 -19.39 -0.74
CA THR A 27 -11.22 -18.32 -0.13
C THR A 27 -12.11 -17.35 0.63
N THR A 28 -11.65 -16.86 1.79
CA THR A 28 -12.32 -15.72 2.45
C THR A 28 -11.98 -14.44 1.69
N ILE A 29 -12.88 -13.99 0.81
CA ILE A 29 -12.69 -12.80 -0.02
C ILE A 29 -13.67 -11.72 0.42
N ALA A 30 -13.14 -10.52 0.64
CA ALA A 30 -13.92 -9.33 0.93
C ALA A 30 -13.55 -8.22 -0.05
N ILE A 31 -14.56 -7.49 -0.52
CA ILE A 31 -14.36 -6.32 -1.39
C ILE A 31 -14.02 -5.11 -0.52
N ILE A 32 -12.91 -4.44 -0.80
CA ILE A 32 -12.55 -3.16 -0.18
C ILE A 32 -13.27 -2.05 -0.96
N LYS A 33 -14.08 -1.24 -0.26
CA LYS A 33 -14.76 -0.10 -0.86
C LYS A 33 -13.76 1.00 -1.17
N ARG A 34 -13.88 1.62 -2.34
CA ARG A 34 -13.13 2.83 -2.70
C ARG A 34 -13.48 3.95 -1.70
N ALA A 35 -12.46 4.63 -1.18
CA ALA A 35 -12.66 5.80 -0.33
C ALA A 35 -13.18 6.99 -1.15
N GLU A 36 -14.06 7.79 -0.57
CA GLU A 36 -14.58 9.03 -1.18
C GLU A 36 -13.64 10.21 -0.97
N GLU A 37 -12.85 10.17 0.11
CA GLU A 37 -11.93 11.23 0.53
C GLU A 37 -10.59 10.62 0.99
N PRO A 38 -9.47 11.35 0.85
CA PRO A 38 -8.19 10.92 1.39
C PRO A 38 -8.24 10.82 2.92
N PRO A 39 -7.44 9.92 3.53
CA PRO A 39 -7.38 9.82 4.98
C PRO A 39 -6.84 11.12 5.59
N PRO A 40 -7.40 11.58 6.72
CA PRO A 40 -6.90 12.77 7.39
C PRO A 40 -5.48 12.54 7.95
N PRO A 41 -4.69 13.61 8.18
CA PRO A 41 -3.43 13.51 8.90
C PRO A 41 -3.61 12.80 10.25
N CYS A 42 -2.59 12.04 10.66
CA CYS A 42 -2.59 11.19 11.86
C CYS A 42 -3.57 10.01 11.84
N ALA A 43 -4.31 9.77 10.76
CA ALA A 43 -5.10 8.55 10.60
C ALA A 43 -4.22 7.31 10.79
N ILE A 44 -4.77 6.30 11.46
CA ILE A 44 -4.13 5.00 11.67
C ILE A 44 -4.59 4.09 10.55
N CYS A 45 -3.65 3.56 9.78
CA CYS A 45 -3.89 2.65 8.67
C CYS A 45 -3.17 1.32 8.89
N VAL A 46 -3.58 0.31 8.14
CA VAL A 46 -2.89 -0.98 8.06
C VAL A 46 -2.29 -1.11 6.67
N PHE A 47 -1.01 -1.46 6.62
CA PHE A 47 -0.32 -1.88 5.41
C PHE A 47 -0.03 -3.38 5.51
N ALA A 48 -0.26 -4.13 4.44
CA ALA A 48 -0.02 -5.57 4.41
C ALA A 48 0.57 -6.01 3.06
N GLY A 49 1.40 -7.05 3.08
CA GLY A 49 1.99 -7.62 1.87
C GLY A 49 2.97 -8.75 2.14
N TRP A 50 3.46 -9.36 1.05
CA TRP A 50 4.50 -10.41 1.06
C TRP A 50 5.86 -9.88 0.60
N GLY A 51 6.11 -8.57 0.73
CA GLY A 51 7.38 -7.96 0.32
C GLY A 51 8.56 -8.37 1.21
N ASN A 52 9.73 -7.81 0.95
CA ASN A 52 10.89 -7.99 1.81
C ASN A 52 10.66 -7.36 3.19
N SER A 53 11.00 -8.09 4.26
CA SER A 53 10.91 -7.59 5.64
C SER A 53 12.10 -6.73 6.06
N VAL A 54 13.18 -6.73 5.26
CA VAL A 54 14.43 -6.01 5.52
C VAL A 54 14.75 -5.13 4.31
N GLU A 55 15.07 -3.88 4.60
CA GLU A 55 15.48 -2.90 3.59
C GLU A 55 16.77 -3.34 2.89
N GLY A 56 16.80 -3.24 1.56
CA GLY A 56 17.96 -3.66 0.75
C GLY A 56 18.09 -5.18 0.54
N ALA A 57 17.20 -6.00 1.09
CA ALA A 57 17.21 -7.43 0.82
C ALA A 57 16.88 -7.71 -0.65
N THR A 58 17.69 -8.56 -1.28
CA THR A 58 17.49 -9.09 -2.65
C THR A 58 17.18 -10.58 -2.54
N GLY A 59 15.97 -10.90 -2.07
CA GLY A 59 15.53 -12.28 -1.88
C GLY A 59 14.05 -12.42 -2.19
N PRO A 60 13.51 -13.65 -2.17
CA PRO A 60 12.08 -13.84 -2.13
C PRO A 60 11.53 -13.13 -0.89
N GLY A 61 10.36 -12.50 -1.04
CA GLY A 61 9.67 -11.85 0.07
C GLY A 61 9.20 -12.85 1.12
N THR A 62 8.38 -12.41 2.07
CA THR A 62 7.94 -13.28 3.16
C THR A 62 6.99 -14.39 2.68
N GLU A 63 7.12 -15.60 3.24
CA GLU A 63 6.21 -16.72 2.92
C GLU A 63 4.78 -16.47 3.44
N ASN A 64 4.68 -15.76 4.57
CA ASN A 64 3.40 -15.40 5.19
C ASN A 64 3.04 -13.94 4.88
N LEU A 65 1.74 -13.65 4.84
CA LEU A 65 1.25 -12.28 4.75
C LEU A 65 1.65 -11.53 6.03
N MET A 66 2.43 -10.47 5.87
CA MET A 66 2.81 -9.59 6.96
C MET A 66 1.94 -8.34 6.95
N TYR A 67 1.75 -7.73 8.13
CA TYR A 67 1.09 -6.43 8.24
C TYR A 67 1.80 -5.53 9.25
N SER A 68 1.64 -4.22 9.09
CA SER A 68 2.09 -3.20 10.02
C SER A 68 1.02 -2.14 10.20
N ILE A 69 0.94 -1.60 11.41
CA ILE A 69 0.20 -0.38 11.68
C ILE A 69 1.08 0.79 11.24
N ILE A 70 0.47 1.72 10.50
CA ILE A 70 1.12 2.95 10.02
C ILE A 70 0.25 4.15 10.37
N ARG A 71 0.88 5.32 10.39
CA ARG A 71 0.20 6.60 10.60
C ARG A 71 0.39 7.49 9.38
N VAL A 72 -0.70 8.12 8.93
CA VAL A 72 -0.68 9.10 7.85
C VAL A 72 -0.02 10.38 8.32
N HIS A 73 0.87 10.93 7.50
CA HIS A 73 1.56 12.19 7.73
C HIS A 73 0.99 13.29 6.83
N ASN A 74 1.23 14.54 7.23
CA ASN A 74 0.99 15.67 6.35
C ASN A 74 1.89 15.53 5.10
N HIS A 75 1.31 15.74 3.93
CA HIS A 75 1.99 15.59 2.64
C HIS A 75 3.21 16.52 2.55
N ASP A 76 3.04 17.81 2.86
CA ASP A 76 4.12 18.81 2.79
C ASP A 76 5.29 18.45 3.70
N ASP A 77 5.00 17.93 4.89
CA ASP A 77 6.03 17.51 5.86
C ASP A 77 6.85 16.33 5.35
N CYS A 78 6.21 15.37 4.69
CA CYS A 78 6.86 14.20 4.10
C CYS A 78 7.66 14.56 2.84
N CYS A 79 7.10 15.44 2.00
CA CYS A 79 7.64 15.77 0.70
C CYS A 79 8.80 16.78 0.76
N ARG A 80 9.07 17.38 1.93
CA ARG A 80 10.15 18.35 2.14
C ARG A 80 11.53 17.88 1.68
N GLU A 81 11.82 16.58 1.77
CA GLU A 81 13.18 16.05 1.50
C GLU A 81 13.28 15.19 0.23
N ASN A 82 12.20 14.55 -0.24
CA ASN A 82 12.32 13.42 -1.18
C ASN A 82 11.25 13.31 -2.26
N CYS A 83 10.30 14.24 -2.36
CA CYS A 83 9.25 14.14 -3.37
C CYS A 83 9.35 15.32 -4.34
N GLN A 84 9.26 15.01 -5.65
CA GLN A 84 8.60 15.96 -6.54
C GLN A 84 7.20 16.15 -5.94
N HIS A 85 6.71 17.38 -5.78
CA HIS A 85 5.43 17.66 -5.10
C HIS A 85 4.27 17.05 -5.90
N GLU A 86 4.06 15.74 -5.75
CA GLU A 86 3.09 14.93 -6.47
C GLU A 86 1.80 14.91 -5.64
N PRO A 87 0.80 15.76 -5.93
CA PRO A 87 -0.37 15.93 -5.07
C PRO A 87 -1.24 14.67 -4.95
N ASP A 88 -0.95 13.65 -5.76
CA ASP A 88 -1.64 12.37 -5.82
C ASP A 88 -1.01 11.28 -4.93
N VAL A 89 0.04 11.59 -4.15
CA VAL A 89 0.66 10.64 -3.21
C VAL A 89 0.32 10.92 -1.74
N ILE A 90 0.08 9.85 -0.97
CA ILE A 90 -0.12 9.90 0.48
C ILE A 90 1.13 9.38 1.18
N CYS A 91 1.56 10.08 2.22
CA CYS A 91 2.65 9.63 3.06
C CYS A 91 2.16 8.97 4.34
N ALA A 92 2.72 7.80 4.64
CA ALA A 92 2.47 7.12 5.91
C ALA A 92 3.70 6.32 6.34
N GLN A 93 3.91 6.20 7.65
CA GLN A 93 5.05 5.46 8.20
C GLN A 93 4.65 4.70 9.46
N ASN A 94 5.45 3.69 9.83
CA ASN A 94 5.26 2.98 11.10
C ASN A 94 5.63 3.93 12.26
N PRO A 95 4.71 4.22 13.20
CA PRO A 95 4.96 5.15 14.32
C PRO A 95 6.06 4.66 15.28
N SER A 96 6.40 3.36 15.24
CA SER A 96 7.41 2.75 16.12
C SER A 96 8.85 2.87 15.59
N ARG A 97 9.06 3.38 14.35
CA ARG A 97 10.42 3.61 13.81
C ARG A 97 11.12 4.84 14.43
N ASN A 98 10.47 5.56 15.34
CA ASN A 98 11.01 6.74 16.04
C ASN A 98 11.04 6.59 17.58
N ALA A 99 11.21 5.37 18.10
CA ALA A 99 11.51 5.14 19.52
C ALA A 99 12.94 4.61 19.68
#